data_AF-A0AA96P5S3-F1
#
_entry.id   AF-A0AA96P5S3-F1
#
_cell.length_a   1.000
_cell.length_b   1.000
_cell.length_c   1.000
_cell.angle_alpha   90.00
_cell.angle_beta   90.00
_cell.angle_gamma   90.00
#
_symmetry.space_group_name_H-M   'P 1'
#
loop_
_entity.id
_entity.type
_entity.pdbx_description
1 polymer ?
#
loop_
_entity_poly.entity_id
_entity_poly.type
_entity_poly.pdbx_seq_one_letter_code
_entity_poly.pdbx_strand_id
1 'polypeptide(L)'
;MNLNELTEREDEIRENYGSSVYASVLSLARLTRRIEKLATFNFLLLIFQLATLPFQFLQLRGLYPPFSQTELLFLSSIFFYMSLIALFMYERSRKLGDTIFNEVSDELQWNLINERSEFSPHERRGRPQLTIRIALRNFIAGTDLPLVAGRQGAAIYLTFNFILWAAQFAGLIYGKNSLY
;
A
#
# COMPACT_ATOMS: atom_id res chain seq x y z
N MET A 1 2.26 9.11 -13.54
CA MET A 1 1.50 10.35 -13.81
C MET A 1 1.56 11.21 -12.56
N ASN A 2 2.04 12.43 -12.70
CA ASN A 2 2.18 13.35 -11.57
C ASN A 2 0.82 14.01 -11.27
N LEU A 3 0.52 14.33 -10.00
CA LEU A 3 -0.73 15.01 -9.62
C LEU A 3 -0.88 16.33 -10.39
N ASN A 4 0.25 16.97 -10.70
CA ASN A 4 0.30 18.20 -11.48
C ASN A 4 -0.22 18.01 -12.92
N GLU A 5 0.07 16.86 -13.56
CA GLU A 5 -0.43 16.54 -14.90
C GLU A 5 -1.94 16.28 -14.91
N LEU A 6 -2.52 15.84 -13.78
CA LEU A 6 -3.97 15.70 -13.63
C LEU A 6 -4.64 17.06 -13.49
N THR A 7 -4.03 17.98 -12.75
CA THR A 7 -4.55 19.35 -12.58
C THR A 7 -4.51 20.13 -13.90
N GLU A 8 -3.46 19.96 -14.71
CA GLU A 8 -3.36 20.62 -16.03
C GLU A 8 -4.42 20.13 -17.03
N ARG A 9 -4.96 18.92 -16.84
CA ARG A 9 -6.00 18.32 -17.69
C ARG A 9 -7.39 18.39 -17.09
N GLU A 10 -7.57 19.19 -16.04
CA GLU A 10 -8.83 19.29 -15.31
C GLU A 10 -10.00 19.71 -16.21
N ASP A 11 -9.80 20.76 -17.01
CA ASP A 11 -10.86 21.33 -17.86
C ASP A 11 -11.32 20.32 -18.92
N GLU A 12 -10.37 19.62 -19.55
CA GLU A 12 -10.65 18.59 -20.56
C GLU A 12 -11.42 17.39 -19.99
N ILE A 13 -11.10 16.96 -18.76
CA ILE A 13 -11.80 15.84 -18.12
C ILE A 13 -13.20 16.28 -17.66
N ARG A 14 -13.31 17.47 -17.07
CA ARG A 14 -14.59 18.02 -16.60
C ARG A 14 -15.57 18.21 -17.75
N GLU A 15 -15.11 18.70 -18.90
CA GLU A 15 -15.94 18.91 -20.07
C GLU A 15 -16.48 17.59 -20.64
N ASN A 16 -15.63 16.55 -20.71
CA ASN A 16 -15.99 15.28 -21.36
C ASN A 16 -16.71 14.28 -20.45
N TYR A 17 -16.45 14.29 -19.14
CA TYR A 17 -16.94 13.26 -18.20
C TYR A 17 -17.67 13.81 -16.98
N GLY A 18 -17.78 15.14 -16.86
CA GLY A 18 -18.38 15.79 -15.71
C GLY A 18 -17.47 15.92 -14.49
N SER A 19 -17.86 16.78 -13.57
CA SER A 19 -17.08 17.11 -12.36
C SER A 19 -16.97 15.94 -11.36
N SER A 20 -17.96 15.05 -11.34
CA SER A 20 -17.99 13.85 -10.48
C SER A 20 -16.83 12.90 -10.80
N VAL A 21 -16.70 12.50 -12.08
CA VAL A 21 -15.65 11.58 -12.53
C VAL A 21 -14.26 12.17 -12.30
N TYR A 22 -14.06 13.47 -12.58
CA TYR A 22 -12.80 14.14 -12.30
C TYR A 22 -12.43 14.07 -10.81
N ALA A 23 -13.38 14.40 -9.92
CA ALA A 23 -13.15 14.36 -8.47
C ALA A 23 -12.79 12.95 -7.98
N SER A 24 -13.44 11.91 -8.51
CA SER A 24 -13.15 10.51 -8.18
C SER A 24 -11.78 10.07 -8.69
N VAL A 25 -11.39 10.43 -9.92
CA VAL A 25 -10.05 10.13 -10.47
C VAL A 25 -8.95 10.82 -9.67
N LEU A 26 -9.16 12.08 -9.29
CA LEU A 26 -8.20 12.83 -8.45
C LEU A 26 -8.08 12.21 -7.05
N SER A 27 -9.21 11.80 -6.47
CA SER A 27 -9.24 11.10 -5.17
C SER A 27 -8.52 9.76 -5.24
N LEU A 28 -8.73 9.00 -6.31
CA LEU A 28 -8.04 7.73 -6.57
C LEU A 28 -6.53 7.95 -6.68
N ALA A 29 -6.07 8.95 -7.43
CA ALA A 29 -4.64 9.25 -7.56
C ALA A 29 -3.98 9.63 -6.23
N ARG A 30 -4.68 10.37 -5.36
CA ARG A 30 -4.21 10.68 -4.00
C ARG A 30 -4.15 9.44 -3.12
N LEU A 31 -5.14 8.56 -3.22
CA LEU A 31 -5.16 7.29 -2.49
C LEU A 31 -4.03 6.38 -2.94
N THR A 32 -3.79 6.23 -4.24
CA THR A 32 -2.67 5.43 -4.76
C THR A 32 -1.34 5.86 -4.14
N ARG A 33 -1.03 7.16 -4.15
CA ARG A 33 0.20 7.68 -3.51
C ARG A 33 0.27 7.39 -2.01
N ARG A 34 -0.86 7.45 -1.31
CA ARG A 34 -0.93 7.14 0.12
C ARG A 34 -0.68 5.66 0.37
N ILE A 35 -1.28 4.79 -0.44
CA ILE A 35 -1.10 3.34 -0.41
C ILE A 35 0.37 2.98 -0.65
N GLU A 36 0.99 3.53 -1.70
CA GLU A 36 2.41 3.32 -2.02
C GLU A 36 3.33 3.74 -0.86
N LYS A 37 3.08 4.91 -0.26
CA LYS A 37 3.84 5.39 0.90
C LYS A 37 3.69 4.47 2.11
N LEU A 38 2.48 4.01 2.40
CA LEU A 38 2.22 3.08 3.51
C LEU A 38 2.86 1.72 3.27
N ALA A 39 2.80 1.20 2.04
CA ALA A 39 3.44 -0.04 1.62
C ALA A 39 4.96 0.04 1.77
N THR A 40 5.56 1.13 1.30
CA THR A 40 7.01 1.40 1.42
C THR A 40 7.42 1.53 2.88
N PHE A 41 6.65 2.28 3.67
CA PHE A 41 6.90 2.44 5.10
C PHE A 41 6.84 1.10 5.83
N ASN A 42 5.86 0.24 5.51
CA ASN A 42 5.74 -1.09 6.11
C ASN A 42 6.93 -1.99 5.72
N PHE A 43 7.36 -1.93 4.47
CA PHE A 43 8.53 -2.65 4.00
C PHE A 43 9.82 -2.21 4.71
N LEU A 44 10.00 -0.90 4.94
CA LEU A 44 11.13 -0.39 5.72
C LEU A 44 11.09 -0.90 7.16
N LEU A 45 9.92 -0.88 7.81
CA LEU A 45 9.75 -1.44 9.16
C LEU A 45 10.12 -2.93 9.21
N LEU A 46 9.72 -3.72 8.21
CA LEU A 46 10.10 -5.12 8.09
C LEU A 46 11.62 -5.29 7.98
N ILE A 47 12.30 -4.48 7.16
CA ILE A 47 13.77 -4.49 7.04
C ILE A 47 14.41 -4.17 8.38
N PHE A 48 13.95 -3.11 9.07
CA PHE A 48 14.49 -2.76 10.38
C PHE A 48 14.28 -3.88 11.40
N GLN A 49 13.10 -4.50 11.40
CA GLN A 49 12.81 -5.62 12.29
C GLN A 49 13.68 -6.84 11.96
N LEU A 50 13.91 -7.15 10.68
CA LEU A 50 14.80 -8.22 10.27
C LEU A 50 16.26 -7.95 10.66
N ALA A 51 16.70 -6.69 10.58
CA ALA A 51 18.04 -6.28 11.01
C ALA A 51 18.26 -6.47 12.52
N THR A 52 17.23 -6.51 13.36
CA THR A 52 17.37 -6.77 14.81
C THR A 52 17.78 -8.21 15.15
N LEU A 53 17.52 -9.19 14.28
CA LEU A 53 17.85 -10.60 14.52
C LEU A 53 19.35 -10.89 14.65
N PRO A 54 20.24 -10.44 13.74
CA PRO A 54 21.67 -10.66 13.90
C PRO A 54 22.23 -9.99 15.17
N PHE A 55 21.70 -8.83 15.58
CA PHE A 55 22.10 -8.21 16.86
C PHE A 55 21.72 -9.08 18.05
N GLN A 56 20.49 -9.64 18.05
CA GLN A 56 20.06 -10.59 19.09
C GLN A 56 20.96 -11.84 19.12
N PHE A 57 21.30 -12.38 17.95
CA PHE A 57 22.17 -13.55 17.83
C PHE A 57 23.59 -13.27 18.37
N LEU A 58 24.19 -12.13 18.02
CA LEU A 58 25.50 -11.72 18.53
C LEU A 58 25.49 -11.49 20.05
N GLN A 59 24.39 -10.95 20.58
CA GLN A 59 24.21 -10.77 22.01
C GLN A 59 24.12 -12.11 22.76
N LEU A 60 23.39 -13.09 22.23
CA LEU A 60 23.34 -14.45 22.81
C LEU A 60 24.70 -15.15 22.84
N ARG A 61 25.65 -14.73 21.98
CA ARG A 61 27.05 -15.21 21.97
C ARG A 61 27.98 -14.40 22.87
N GLY A 62 27.50 -13.34 23.51
CA GLY A 62 28.32 -12.43 24.32
C GLY A 62 29.28 -11.54 23.51
N LEU A 63 29.10 -11.46 22.18
CA LEU A 63 29.99 -10.70 21.28
C LEU A 63 29.63 -9.21 21.16
N TYR A 64 28.43 -8.82 21.61
CA TYR A 64 27.90 -7.48 21.42
C TYR A 64 27.11 -7.02 22.65
N PRO A 65 27.72 -6.22 23.55
CA PRO A 65 27.09 -5.79 24.81
C PRO A 65 26.34 -4.43 24.83
N PRO A 66 26.23 -3.61 23.76
CA PRO A 66 25.77 -2.23 23.95
C PRO A 66 24.27 -2.09 24.27
N PHE A 67 23.45 -3.12 24.05
CA PHE A 67 22.00 -3.09 24.33
C PHE A 67 21.59 -4.25 25.19
N SER A 68 20.66 -4.06 26.13
CA SER A 68 20.05 -5.18 26.85
C SER A 68 19.03 -5.92 25.95
N GLN A 69 18.81 -7.22 26.19
CA GLN A 69 17.79 -7.99 25.44
C GLN A 69 16.39 -7.36 25.57
N THR A 70 16.12 -6.74 26.72
CA THR A 70 14.87 -6.02 26.99
C THR A 70 14.72 -4.79 26.08
N GLU A 71 15.79 -4.02 25.85
CA GLU A 71 15.78 -2.87 24.94
C GLU A 71 15.51 -3.29 23.50
N LEU A 72 16.15 -4.37 23.04
CA LEU A 72 15.91 -4.90 21.69
C LEU A 72 14.47 -5.38 21.52
N LEU A 73 13.91 -6.09 22.51
CA LEU A 73 12.52 -6.52 22.48
C LEU A 73 11.55 -5.34 22.51
N PHE A 74 11.84 -4.30 23.31
CA PHE A 74 11.04 -3.09 23.36
C PHE A 74 11.02 -2.38 22.01
N LEU A 75 12.18 -2.20 21.39
CA LEU A 75 12.31 -1.61 20.05
C LEU A 75 11.61 -2.45 18.99
N SER A 76 11.77 -3.78 19.01
CA SER A 76 11.07 -4.69 18.10
C SER A 76 9.56 -4.62 18.28
N SER A 77 9.07 -4.45 19.51
CA SER A 77 7.64 -4.30 19.78
C SER A 77 7.10 -2.99 19.20
N ILE A 78 7.84 -1.88 19.33
CA ILE A 78 7.48 -0.60 18.69
C ILE A 78 7.35 -0.78 17.17
N PHE A 79 8.34 -1.39 16.51
CA PHE A 79 8.27 -1.64 15.06
C PHE A 79 7.10 -2.53 14.68
N PHE A 80 6.83 -3.58 15.46
CA PHE A 80 5.68 -4.44 15.25
C PHE A 80 4.37 -3.65 15.32
N TYR A 81 4.12 -2.87 16.39
CA TYR A 81 2.90 -2.06 16.49
C TYR A 81 2.78 -1.00 15.40
N MET A 82 3.87 -0.33 15.04
CA MET A 82 3.90 0.61 13.92
C MET A 82 3.55 -0.09 12.59
N SER A 83 4.03 -1.32 12.39
CA SER A 83 3.71 -2.13 11.21
C SER A 83 2.23 -2.51 11.16
N LEU A 84 1.62 -2.84 12.32
CA LEU A 84 0.19 -3.14 12.43
C LEU A 84 -0.66 -1.93 12.04
N ILE A 85 -0.35 -0.76 12.61
CA ILE A 85 -1.07 0.48 12.31
C ILE A 85 -0.94 0.82 10.82
N ALA A 86 0.27 0.73 10.27
CA ALA A 86 0.51 1.00 8.86
C ALA A 86 -0.23 0.03 7.94
N LEU A 87 -0.26 -1.28 8.25
CA LEU A 87 -1.03 -2.28 7.49
C LEU A 87 -2.54 -2.02 7.57
N PHE A 88 -3.05 -1.67 8.75
CA PHE A 88 -4.46 -1.33 8.92
C PHE A 88 -4.85 -0.10 8.10
N MET A 89 -4.03 0.95 8.13
CA MET A 89 -4.24 2.15 7.33
C MET A 89 -4.13 1.87 5.82
N TYR A 90 -3.21 0.99 5.44
CA TYR A 90 -3.05 0.54 4.06
C TYR A 90 -4.33 -0.16 3.59
N GLU A 91 -4.84 -1.15 4.34
CA GLU A 91 -6.04 -1.87 3.91
C GLU A 91 -7.31 -1.04 3.93
N ARG A 92 -7.43 -0.10 4.87
CA ARG A 92 -8.53 0.86 4.83
C ARG A 92 -8.46 1.72 3.57
N SER A 93 -7.27 2.21 3.21
CA SER A 93 -7.08 3.06 2.03
C SER A 93 -7.28 2.29 0.73
N ARG A 94 -6.82 1.04 0.67
CA ARG A 94 -7.03 0.13 -0.46
C ARG A 94 -8.51 -0.14 -0.70
N LYS A 95 -9.25 -0.56 0.33
CA LYS A 95 -10.69 -0.83 0.21
C LYS A 95 -11.47 0.39 -0.26
N LEU A 96 -11.13 1.58 0.24
CA LEU A 96 -11.73 2.83 -0.22
C LEU A 96 -11.39 3.10 -1.70
N GLY A 97 -10.15 2.87 -2.10
CA GLY A 97 -9.72 2.98 -3.50
C GLY A 97 -10.45 1.99 -4.41
N ASP A 98 -10.68 0.75 -3.97
CA ASP A 98 -11.41 -0.26 -4.73
C ASP A 98 -12.86 0.17 -4.98
N THR A 99 -13.52 0.77 -3.98
CA THR A 99 -14.87 1.34 -4.15
C THR A 99 -14.88 2.45 -5.21
N ILE A 100 -13.98 3.44 -5.10
CA ILE A 100 -13.89 4.56 -6.05
C ILE A 100 -13.52 4.06 -7.45
N PHE A 101 -12.63 3.07 -7.55
CA PHE A 101 -12.24 2.46 -8.81
C PHE A 101 -13.44 1.82 -9.52
N ASN A 102 -14.29 1.09 -8.78
CA ASN A 102 -15.49 0.48 -9.31
C ASN A 102 -16.50 1.55 -9.77
N GLU A 103 -16.75 2.58 -8.94
CA GLU A 103 -17.63 3.70 -9.30
C GLU A 103 -17.18 4.40 -10.60
N VAL A 104 -15.89 4.72 -10.72
CA VAL A 104 -15.33 5.33 -11.94
C VAL A 104 -15.45 4.38 -13.14
N SER A 105 -15.24 3.08 -12.93
CA SER A 105 -15.33 2.09 -14.00
C SER A 105 -16.77 1.95 -14.51
N ASP A 106 -17.75 1.99 -13.62
CA ASP A 106 -19.17 1.91 -13.95
C ASP A 106 -19.63 3.17 -14.72
N GLU A 107 -19.23 4.36 -14.26
CA GLU A 107 -19.47 5.64 -14.95
C GLU A 107 -18.86 5.65 -16.37
N LEU A 108 -17.64 5.14 -16.52
CA LEU A 108 -17.00 5.04 -17.84
C LEU A 108 -17.72 4.07 -18.77
N GLN A 109 -18.17 2.93 -18.25
CA GLN A 109 -18.93 1.96 -19.03
C GLN A 109 -20.30 2.52 -19.45
N TRP A 110 -20.97 3.24 -18.55
CA TRP A 110 -22.24 3.91 -18.83
C TRP A 110 -22.10 4.91 -19.99
N ASN A 111 -21.09 5.79 -19.94
CA ASN A 111 -20.85 6.77 -21.01
C ASN A 111 -20.53 6.09 -22.35
N LEU A 112 -19.77 4.99 -22.33
CA LEU A 112 -19.47 4.17 -23.49
C LEU A 112 -20.71 3.55 -24.16
N ILE A 113 -21.71 3.17 -23.35
CA ILE A 113 -22.97 2.61 -23.84
C ILE A 113 -23.84 3.71 -24.47
N ASN A 114 -23.96 4.87 -23.80
CA ASN A 114 -24.77 5.99 -24.28
C ASN A 114 -24.22 6.62 -25.57
N GLU A 115 -22.89 6.76 -25.70
CA GLU A 115 -22.28 7.27 -26.94
C GLU A 115 -22.54 6.35 -28.14
N ARG A 116 -22.63 5.03 -27.93
CA ARG A 116 -22.92 4.06 -29.01
C ARG A 116 -24.36 4.12 -29.49
N SER A 117 -25.30 4.58 -28.67
CA SER A 117 -26.70 4.76 -29.09
C SER A 117 -26.92 6.03 -29.91
N GLU A 118 -26.04 7.03 -29.81
CA GLU A 118 -26.23 8.34 -30.46
C GLU A 118 -25.32 8.58 -31.68
N PHE A 119 -24.21 7.84 -31.84
CA PHE A 119 -23.22 8.10 -32.91
C PHE A 119 -23.03 6.96 -33.94
N SER A 120 -22.85 7.36 -35.20
CA SER A 120 -22.55 6.47 -36.35
C SER A 120 -21.23 5.70 -36.12
N PRO A 121 -21.13 4.41 -36.50
CA PRO A 121 -20.00 3.50 -36.20
C PRO A 121 -18.61 3.90 -36.73
N HIS A 122 -18.46 5.08 -37.33
CA HIS A 122 -17.21 5.60 -37.88
C HIS A 122 -16.50 6.65 -37.02
N GLU A 123 -17.12 7.18 -35.95
CA GLU A 123 -16.44 8.07 -35.02
C GLU A 123 -15.83 7.29 -33.82
N ARG A 124 -14.50 7.17 -33.80
CA ARG A 124 -13.73 6.49 -32.75
C ARG A 124 -13.65 7.28 -31.42
N ARG A 125 -14.74 7.93 -30.98
CA ARG A 125 -14.76 8.73 -29.74
C ARG A 125 -14.94 7.92 -28.46
N GLY A 126 -15.49 6.70 -28.53
CA GLY A 126 -15.75 5.86 -27.35
C GLY A 126 -14.54 5.26 -26.64
N ARG A 127 -13.31 5.78 -26.79
CA ARG A 127 -12.16 5.31 -25.99
C ARG A 127 -11.96 6.28 -24.82
N PRO A 128 -11.98 5.80 -23.56
CA PRO A 128 -11.76 6.67 -22.41
C PRO A 128 -10.43 7.42 -22.54
N GLN A 129 -10.41 8.69 -22.14
CA GLN A 129 -9.20 9.51 -22.19
C GLN A 129 -7.99 8.77 -21.59
N LEU A 130 -6.82 8.94 -22.21
CA LEU A 130 -5.59 8.26 -21.82
C LEU A 130 -5.27 8.51 -20.33
N THR A 131 -5.53 9.72 -19.83
CA THR A 131 -5.37 10.15 -18.44
C THR A 131 -6.08 9.24 -17.45
N ILE A 132 -7.37 8.96 -17.70
CA ILE A 132 -8.20 8.15 -16.81
C ILE A 132 -7.70 6.70 -16.79
N ARG A 133 -7.37 6.15 -17.97
CA ARG A 133 -6.77 4.81 -18.08
C ARG A 133 -5.45 4.69 -17.33
N ILE A 134 -4.60 5.72 -17.39
CA ILE A 134 -3.33 5.74 -16.65
C ILE A 134 -3.61 5.77 -15.14
N ALA A 135 -4.55 6.60 -14.67
CA ALA A 135 -4.89 6.67 -13.25
C ALA A 135 -5.41 5.33 -12.71
N LEU A 136 -6.35 4.70 -13.42
CA LEU A 136 -6.90 3.38 -13.08
C LEU A 136 -5.81 2.30 -13.08
N ARG A 137 -4.94 2.29 -14.10
CA ARG A 137 -3.82 1.35 -14.19
C ARG A 137 -2.81 1.55 -13.07
N ASN A 138 -2.48 2.80 -12.73
CA ASN A 138 -1.58 3.12 -11.63
C ASN A 138 -2.18 2.69 -10.29
N PHE A 139 -3.50 2.78 -10.10
CA PHE A 139 -4.14 2.26 -8.89
C PHE A 139 -3.96 0.74 -8.79
N ILE A 140 -4.30 -0.01 -9.85
CA ILE A 140 -4.12 -1.47 -9.86
C ILE A 140 -2.68 -1.85 -9.53
N ALA A 141 -1.70 -1.23 -10.20
CA ALA A 141 -0.28 -1.50 -9.95
C ALA A 141 0.20 -1.04 -8.56
N GLY A 142 -0.29 0.10 -8.06
CA GLY A 142 0.09 0.66 -6.78
C GLY A 142 -0.53 -0.03 -5.57
N THR A 143 -1.53 -0.89 -5.79
CA THR A 143 -2.10 -1.72 -4.71
C THR A 143 -1.25 -2.95 -4.38
N ASP A 144 -0.22 -3.28 -5.15
CA ASP A 144 0.68 -4.39 -4.82
C ASP A 144 1.70 -4.00 -3.75
N LEU A 145 1.95 -4.89 -2.79
CA LEU A 145 3.00 -4.68 -1.78
C LEU A 145 4.37 -5.12 -2.35
N PRO A 146 5.49 -4.49 -1.93
CA PRO A 146 6.81 -4.76 -2.50
C PRO A 146 7.27 -6.23 -2.49
N LEU A 147 6.94 -7.00 -1.45
CA LEU A 147 7.30 -8.42 -1.35
C LEU A 147 6.26 -9.36 -1.99
N VAL A 148 4.98 -9.04 -1.85
CA VAL A 148 3.90 -9.93 -2.26
C VAL A 148 2.77 -9.13 -2.90
N ALA A 149 2.57 -9.38 -4.19
CA ALA A 149 1.46 -8.83 -4.95
C ALA A 149 0.12 -9.44 -4.55
N GLY A 150 -0.96 -8.68 -4.73
CA GLY A 150 -2.32 -9.18 -4.64
C GLY A 150 -3.03 -9.01 -3.29
N ARG A 151 -4.19 -9.67 -3.17
CA ARG A 151 -5.15 -9.44 -2.08
C ARG A 151 -4.70 -9.96 -0.72
N GLN A 152 -3.79 -10.93 -0.70
CA GLN A 152 -3.29 -11.55 0.52
C GLN A 152 -1.99 -10.89 1.03
N GLY A 153 -1.45 -9.90 0.30
CA GLY A 153 -0.18 -9.28 0.63
C GLY A 153 -0.12 -8.77 2.08
N ALA A 154 -1.13 -8.02 2.54
CA ALA A 154 -1.14 -7.46 3.89
C ALA A 154 -1.13 -8.55 4.98
N ALA A 155 -1.84 -9.65 4.77
CA ALA A 155 -1.86 -10.78 5.70
C ALA A 155 -0.51 -11.50 5.77
N ILE A 156 0.18 -11.60 4.63
CA ILE A 156 1.53 -12.20 4.58
C ILE A 156 2.54 -11.30 5.29
N TYR A 157 2.50 -9.98 5.05
CA TYR A 157 3.32 -9.02 5.80
C TYR A 157 3.05 -9.07 7.31
N LEU A 158 1.79 -9.13 7.72
CA LEU A 158 1.42 -9.29 9.12
C LEU A 158 2.05 -10.55 9.72
N THR A 159 1.98 -11.66 8.99
CA THR A 159 2.53 -12.96 9.42
C THR A 159 4.05 -12.87 9.58
N PHE A 160 4.77 -12.26 8.64
CA PHE A 160 6.22 -12.07 8.75
C PHE A 160 6.60 -11.19 9.94
N ASN A 161 5.95 -10.02 10.11
CA ASN A 161 6.21 -9.14 11.24
C ASN A 161 5.93 -9.84 12.58
N PHE A 162 4.88 -10.66 12.65
CA PHE A 162 4.55 -11.46 13.83
C PHE A 162 5.60 -12.54 14.11
N ILE A 163 6.03 -13.30 13.10
CA ILE A 163 7.08 -14.33 13.26
C ILE A 163 8.38 -13.70 13.77
N LEU A 164 8.78 -12.56 13.19
CA LEU A 164 10.00 -11.85 13.61
C LEU A 164 9.90 -11.38 15.08
N TRP A 165 8.76 -10.81 15.46
CA TRP A 165 8.51 -10.39 16.84
C TRP A 165 8.50 -11.58 17.81
N ALA A 166 7.85 -12.69 17.44
CA ALA A 166 7.79 -13.90 18.23
C ALA A 166 9.18 -14.56 18.40
N ALA A 167 10.01 -14.54 17.35
CA ALA A 167 11.38 -15.01 17.40
C ALA A 167 12.23 -14.18 18.39
N GLN A 168 12.08 -12.85 18.36
CA GLN A 168 12.72 -11.94 19.31
C GLN A 168 12.29 -12.25 20.75
N PHE A 169 10.98 -12.43 20.97
CA PHE A 169 10.43 -12.79 22.27
C PHE A 169 10.96 -14.15 22.78
N ALA A 170 11.01 -15.17 21.93
CA ALA A 170 11.55 -16.47 22.28
C ALA A 170 13.03 -16.38 22.68
N GLY A 171 13.84 -15.60 21.94
CA GLY A 171 15.26 -15.42 22.27
C GLY A 171 15.50 -14.77 23.64
N LEU A 172 14.61 -13.89 24.11
CA LEU A 172 14.66 -13.35 25.49
C LEU A 172 14.45 -14.45 26.54
N ILE A 173 13.50 -15.37 26.31
CA ILE A 173 13.20 -16.48 27.21
C ILE A 173 14.40 -17.43 27.29
N TYR A 174 14.96 -17.82 26.15
CA TYR A 174 16.14 -18.69 26.09
C TYR A 174 17.37 -18.03 26.72
N GLY A 175 17.59 -16.73 26.49
CA GLY A 175 18.70 -15.98 27.07
C GLY A 175 18.67 -15.97 28.59
N LYS A 176 17.49 -15.83 29.21
CA LYS A 176 17.35 -15.90 30.67
C LYS A 176 17.67 -17.28 31.25
N ASN A 177 17.25 -18.36 30.58
CA ASN A 177 17.45 -19.71 31.08
C ASN A 177 18.90 -20.21 30.99
N SER A 178 19.75 -19.57 30.20
CA SER A 178 21.18 -19.92 30.08
C SER A 178 22.06 -19.34 31.20
N LEU A 179 21.55 -18.39 31.98
CA LEU A 179 22.30 -17.69 33.04
C LEU A 179 22.04 -18.27 34.44
N TYR A 180 21.15 -19.25 34.56
CA TYR A 180 20.84 -20.00 35.78
C TYR A 180 21.27 -21.46 35.62
#